data_AF-A0A925RFE9-F1
#
_entry.id   AF-A0A925RFE9-F1
#
_cell.length_a   1.000
_cell.length_b   1.000
_cell.length_c   1.000
_cell.angle_alpha   90.00
_cell.angle_beta   90.00
_cell.angle_gamma   90.00
#
_symmetry.space_group_name_H-M   'P 1'
#
loop_
_entity.id
_entity.type
_entity.pdbx_description
1 polymer ?
#
loop_
_entity_poly.entity_id
_entity_poly.type
_entity_poly.pdbx_seq_one_letter_code
_entity_poly.pdbx_strand_id
1 'polypeptide(L)'
;MCDTFVALPDATLDGSVIFGKNSDRPEGEIQDVVTLPDQTYVPGQNVQCTYLQVSQVEHTHAVILSKPRWMWGAEMGANECGVVIGNEAVWTTQPYQSNGLLGMDLVRLGLERGETAFAALQIIIDLLKQYGQGGNCAEHFSFTYHNASDELCLAVDLEAFSGVVLIPSVSQSSKQCVQ
;
A
#
# COMPACT_ATOMS: atom_id res chain seq x y z
N MET A 1 3.23 -14.78 -9.18
CA MET A 1 1.93 -14.26 -9.61
C MET A 1 1.07 -14.16 -8.37
N CYS A 2 0.85 -12.93 -7.92
CA CYS A 2 -0.18 -12.59 -6.96
C CYS A 2 -1.53 -12.56 -7.69
N ASP A 3 -2.60 -12.85 -6.95
CA ASP A 3 -3.97 -12.66 -7.36
C ASP A 3 -4.71 -11.99 -6.20
N THR A 4 -5.67 -11.13 -6.53
CA THR A 4 -6.53 -10.45 -5.56
C THR A 4 -7.99 -10.61 -5.98
N PHE A 5 -8.88 -10.92 -5.03
CA PHE A 5 -10.32 -10.95 -5.25
C PHE A 5 -11.08 -10.27 -4.12
N VAL A 6 -12.27 -9.78 -4.46
CA VAL A 6 -13.22 -9.19 -3.51
C VAL A 6 -14.59 -9.82 -3.75
N ALA A 7 -15.24 -10.31 -2.70
CA ALA A 7 -16.66 -10.62 -2.70
C ALA A 7 -17.41 -9.51 -1.97
N LEU A 8 -18.33 -8.85 -2.68
CA LEU A 8 -19.16 -7.77 -2.17
C LEU A 8 -20.39 -8.31 -1.43
N PRO A 9 -21.13 -7.47 -0.67
CA PRO A 9 -22.25 -7.93 0.15
C PRO A 9 -23.36 -8.65 -0.63
N ASP A 10 -23.53 -8.36 -1.92
CA ASP A 10 -24.49 -9.03 -2.80
C ASP A 10 -24.00 -10.41 -3.31
N ALA A 11 -22.73 -10.74 -3.09
CA ALA A 11 -22.09 -12.00 -3.44
C ALA A 11 -21.84 -12.93 -2.23
N THR A 12 -22.12 -12.48 -0.99
CA THR A 12 -21.91 -13.24 0.24
C THR A 12 -23.24 -13.54 0.95
N LEU A 13 -23.31 -14.68 1.65
CA LEU A 13 -24.55 -15.13 2.29
C LEU A 13 -24.98 -14.24 3.48
N ASP A 14 -23.99 -13.69 4.19
CA ASP A 14 -24.16 -12.89 5.39
C ASP A 14 -24.03 -11.38 5.14
N GLY A 15 -23.80 -10.96 3.89
CA GLY A 15 -23.59 -9.57 3.52
C GLY A 15 -22.20 -9.03 3.90
N SER A 16 -21.27 -9.90 4.32
CA SER A 16 -19.88 -9.53 4.58
C SER A 16 -19.12 -9.13 3.31
N VAL A 17 -18.12 -8.27 3.45
CA VAL A 17 -17.10 -8.05 2.41
C VAL A 17 -15.95 -9.03 2.66
N ILE A 18 -15.60 -9.82 1.65
CA ILE A 18 -14.45 -10.74 1.74
C ILE A 18 -13.35 -10.22 0.82
N PHE A 19 -12.20 -9.88 1.39
CA PHE A 19 -10.98 -9.58 0.66
C PHE A 19 -10.03 -10.78 0.73
N GLY A 20 -9.55 -11.24 -0.43
CA GLY A 20 -8.57 -12.30 -0.51
C GLY A 20 -7.41 -11.92 -1.43
N LYS A 21 -6.20 -12.14 -0.95
CA LYS A 21 -4.96 -11.95 -1.71
C LYS A 21 -3.98 -13.07 -1.40
N ASN A 22 -3.38 -13.67 -2.42
CA ASN A 22 -2.15 -14.45 -2.26
C ASN A 22 -0.93 -13.55 -2.51
N SER A 23 0.19 -13.93 -1.90
CA SER A 23 1.45 -13.22 -1.99
C SER A 23 2.44 -14.08 -2.77
N ASP A 24 3.08 -13.53 -3.80
CA ASP A 24 4.03 -14.24 -4.66
C ASP A 24 5.49 -14.05 -4.24
N ARG A 25 5.65 -13.86 -2.93
CA ARG A 25 6.93 -13.62 -2.28
C ARG A 25 7.83 -14.85 -2.37
N PRO A 26 9.15 -14.65 -2.27
CA PRO A 26 10.10 -15.74 -2.44
C PRO A 26 9.85 -16.88 -1.45
N GLU A 27 10.12 -18.12 -1.89
CA GLU A 27 10.04 -19.29 -1.03
C GLU A 27 10.93 -19.12 0.21
N GLY A 28 10.39 -19.43 1.38
CA GLY A 28 11.09 -19.31 2.66
C GLY A 28 11.13 -17.89 3.24
N GLU A 29 10.62 -16.87 2.53
CA GLU A 29 10.46 -15.53 3.11
C GLU A 29 9.34 -15.56 4.16
N ILE A 30 9.68 -15.19 5.40
CA ILE A 30 8.74 -15.28 6.51
C ILE A 30 7.78 -14.09 6.47
N GLN A 31 6.48 -14.40 6.49
CA GLN A 31 5.40 -13.43 6.63
C GLN A 31 4.92 -13.38 8.08
N ASP A 32 5.08 -12.23 8.72
CA ASP A 32 4.58 -11.97 10.06
C ASP A 32 3.17 -11.37 10.00
N VAL A 33 2.29 -11.83 10.89
CA VAL A 33 1.02 -11.16 11.18
C VAL A 33 1.19 -10.34 12.44
N VAL A 34 1.10 -9.02 12.32
CA VAL A 34 1.33 -8.09 13.43
C VAL A 34 0.15 -7.15 13.60
N THR A 35 -0.17 -6.84 14.86
CA THR A 35 -1.14 -5.80 15.22
C THR A 35 -0.41 -4.63 15.84
N LEU A 36 -0.60 -3.44 15.29
CA LEU A 36 -0.01 -2.20 15.78
C LEU A 36 -1.14 -1.30 16.28
N PRO A 37 -1.06 -0.76 17.51
CA PRO A 37 -2.06 0.16 18.02
C PRO A 37 -1.99 1.51 17.29
N ASP A 38 -3.05 2.30 17.42
CA ASP A 38 -3.05 3.69 16.99
C ASP A 38 -1.98 4.48 17.76
N GLN A 39 -1.45 5.54 17.15
CA GLN A 39 -0.39 6.35 17.74
C GLN A 39 -0.57 7.83 17.42
N THR A 40 -0.11 8.68 18.34
CA THR A 40 -0.01 10.12 18.14
C THR A 40 1.45 10.54 18.13
N TYR A 41 1.84 11.37 17.17
CA TYR A 41 3.20 11.83 16.95
C TYR A 41 3.30 13.35 17.10
N VAL A 42 4.52 13.83 17.39
CA VAL A 42 4.79 15.27 17.45
C VAL A 42 4.83 15.83 16.02
N PRO A 43 4.22 17.01 15.76
CA PRO A 43 4.28 17.63 14.44
C PRO A 43 5.71 17.79 13.92
N GLY A 44 5.91 17.49 12.64
CA GLY A 44 7.22 17.59 11.97
C GLY A 44 8.17 16.40 12.21
N GLN A 45 7.72 15.34 12.88
CA GLN A 45 8.47 14.08 12.93
C GLN A 45 8.54 13.40 11.56
N ASN A 46 9.54 12.53 11.39
CA ASN A 46 9.69 11.66 10.24
C ASN A 46 9.55 10.21 10.67
N VAL A 47 9.12 9.35 9.74
CA VAL A 47 9.10 7.89 9.90
C VAL A 47 10.08 7.26 8.92
N GLN A 48 10.88 6.31 9.42
CA GLN A 48 11.76 5.48 8.61
C GLN A 48 10.95 4.31 8.03
N CYS A 49 10.72 4.34 6.71
CA CYS A 49 10.19 3.23 5.94
C CYS A 49 11.33 2.26 5.56
N THR A 50 11.10 1.35 4.61
CA THR A 50 12.08 0.29 4.28
C THR A 50 13.42 0.85 3.82
N TYR A 51 13.42 1.85 2.93
CA TYR A 51 14.65 2.49 2.45
C TYR A 51 14.67 4.01 2.58
N LEU A 52 13.52 4.63 2.81
CA LEU A 52 13.34 6.08 2.75
C LEU A 52 12.74 6.61 4.06
N GLN A 53 13.07 7.85 4.43
CA GLN A 53 12.33 8.59 5.46
C GLN A 53 11.30 9.50 4.81
N VAL A 54 10.08 9.48 5.36
CA VAL A 54 8.99 10.37 4.95
C VAL A 54 8.47 11.18 6.13
N SER A 55 7.79 12.29 5.85
CA SER A 55 7.10 13.06 6.87
C SER A 55 6.04 12.20 7.56
N GLN A 56 6.02 12.22 8.88
CA GLN A 56 5.01 11.53 9.69
C GLN A 56 3.76 12.39 9.87
N VAL A 57 2.61 11.73 9.96
CA VAL A 57 1.33 12.38 10.31
C VAL A 57 1.14 12.44 11.83
N GLU A 58 0.30 13.35 12.32
CA GLU A 58 0.08 13.52 13.76
C GLU A 58 -0.63 12.32 14.39
N HIS A 59 -1.49 11.62 13.67
CA HIS A 59 -2.20 10.43 14.15
C HIS A 59 -2.13 9.31 13.12
N THR A 60 -1.92 8.09 13.59
CA THR A 60 -2.04 6.87 12.77
C THR A 60 -3.05 5.93 13.37
N HIS A 61 -3.88 5.33 12.51
CA HIS A 61 -4.86 4.32 12.88
C HIS A 61 -4.22 3.01 13.35
N ALA A 62 -4.90 2.29 14.23
CA ALA A 62 -4.54 0.92 14.57
C ALA A 62 -4.69 0.02 13.34
N VAL A 63 -3.74 -0.90 13.15
CA VAL A 63 -3.66 -1.78 11.97
C VAL A 63 -3.34 -3.22 12.34
N ILE A 64 -3.86 -4.15 11.55
CA ILE A 64 -3.37 -5.53 11.45
C ILE A 64 -2.73 -5.73 10.08
N LEU A 65 -1.50 -6.24 10.04
CA LEU A 65 -0.69 -6.34 8.84
C LEU A 65 -0.18 -7.77 8.64
N SER A 66 -0.18 -8.24 7.40
CA SER A 66 0.62 -9.35 6.92
C SER A 66 1.84 -8.79 6.19
N LYS A 67 3.05 -9.10 6.65
CA LYS A 67 4.26 -8.47 6.11
C LYS A 67 5.50 -9.36 6.07
N PRO A 68 6.39 -9.19 5.07
CA PRO A 68 7.71 -9.82 5.09
C PRO A 68 8.50 -9.34 6.31
N ARG A 69 9.11 -10.24 7.07
CA ARG A 69 9.75 -9.91 8.37
C ARG A 69 10.82 -8.80 8.27
N TRP A 70 11.57 -8.76 7.18
CA TRP A 70 12.75 -7.90 7.04
C TRP A 70 12.42 -6.43 6.70
N MET A 71 11.24 -6.15 6.15
CA MET A 71 10.90 -4.80 5.67
C MET A 71 10.07 -4.01 6.68
N TRP A 72 9.85 -2.73 6.44
CA TRP A 72 8.96 -1.92 7.28
C TRP A 72 7.49 -2.00 6.84
N GLY A 73 7.26 -2.01 5.53
CA GLY A 73 5.94 -2.09 4.91
C GLY A 73 5.22 -3.43 5.08
N ALA A 74 4.07 -3.57 4.44
CA ALA A 74 3.19 -4.73 4.49
C ALA A 74 2.70 -5.19 3.10
N GLU A 75 2.48 -6.49 2.95
CA GLU A 75 1.89 -7.06 1.74
C GLU A 75 0.38 -6.84 1.71
N MET A 76 -0.28 -6.88 2.86
CA MET A 76 -1.70 -6.57 3.00
C MET A 76 -2.03 -6.27 4.45
N GLY A 77 -3.19 -5.69 4.69
CA GLY A 77 -3.68 -5.48 6.05
C GLY A 77 -5.03 -4.80 6.09
N ALA A 78 -5.50 -4.57 7.30
CA ALA A 78 -6.72 -3.82 7.59
C ALA A 78 -6.47 -2.81 8.72
N ASN A 79 -7.21 -1.72 8.75
CA ASN A 79 -7.18 -0.76 9.85
C ASN A 79 -8.49 -0.75 10.66
N GLU A 80 -8.48 -0.05 11.79
CA GLU A 80 -9.64 0.09 12.68
C GLU A 80 -10.84 0.83 12.05
N CYS A 81 -10.63 1.55 10.95
CA CYS A 81 -11.68 2.21 10.19
C CYS A 81 -12.37 1.27 9.18
N GLY A 82 -11.93 0.01 9.10
CA GLY A 82 -12.47 -0.97 8.15
C GLY A 82 -11.89 -0.86 6.75
N VAL A 83 -10.78 -0.13 6.55
CA VAL A 83 -10.07 -0.09 5.26
C VAL A 83 -9.17 -1.31 5.15
N VAL A 84 -9.24 -2.01 4.03
CA VAL A 84 -8.34 -3.12 3.67
C VAL A 84 -7.52 -2.72 2.45
N ILE A 85 -6.21 -2.98 2.48
CA ILE A 85 -5.32 -2.73 1.33
C ILE A 85 -4.46 -3.97 1.09
N GLY A 86 -4.35 -4.37 -0.19
CA GLY A 86 -3.40 -5.40 -0.64
C GLY A 86 -2.43 -4.88 -1.68
N ASN A 87 -1.16 -5.28 -1.55
CA ASN A 87 -0.11 -5.04 -2.53
C ASN A 87 -0.25 -5.98 -3.72
N GLU A 88 -0.10 -5.45 -4.92
CA GLU A 88 -0.10 -6.22 -6.16
C GLU A 88 1.17 -5.87 -6.94
N ALA A 89 1.86 -6.88 -7.47
CA ALA A 89 3.04 -6.66 -8.29
C ALA A 89 2.60 -6.48 -9.75
N VAL A 90 2.97 -5.36 -10.38
CA VAL A 90 2.61 -5.08 -11.77
C VAL A 90 3.88 -4.88 -12.59
N TRP A 91 3.94 -5.57 -13.74
CA TRP A 91 5.03 -5.41 -14.70
C TRP A 91 4.64 -4.38 -15.76
N THR A 92 5.17 -3.17 -15.65
CA THR A 92 4.90 -2.06 -16.59
C THR A 92 6.11 -1.75 -17.46
N THR A 93 5.91 -0.92 -18.50
CA THR A 93 7.00 -0.41 -19.34
C THR A 93 7.66 0.86 -18.77
N GLN A 94 7.25 1.30 -17.58
CA GLN A 94 7.82 2.49 -16.94
C GLN A 94 9.21 2.20 -16.37
N PRO A 95 10.15 3.14 -16.45
CA PRO A 95 11.49 2.94 -15.90
C PRO A 95 11.43 2.79 -14.37
N TYR A 96 12.17 1.82 -13.84
CA TYR A 96 12.32 1.65 -12.40
C TYR A 96 13.23 2.73 -11.84
N GLN A 97 12.80 3.39 -10.76
CA GLN A 97 13.67 4.28 -10.00
C GLN A 97 14.52 3.45 -9.03
N SER A 98 15.79 3.84 -8.85
CA SER A 98 16.70 3.15 -7.92
C SER A 98 16.40 3.47 -6.45
N ASN A 99 15.61 4.52 -6.19
CA ASN A 99 15.23 4.98 -4.87
C ASN A 99 13.77 5.46 -4.89
N GLY A 100 13.04 5.21 -3.82
CA GLY A 100 11.64 5.60 -3.65
C GLY A 100 10.98 4.79 -2.53
N LEU A 101 9.67 4.94 -2.39
CA LEU A 101 8.88 4.06 -1.53
C LEU A 101 8.65 2.71 -2.22
N LEU A 102 8.65 1.62 -1.45
CA LEU A 102 8.15 0.35 -1.95
C LEU A 102 6.61 0.36 -1.89
N GLY A 103 5.94 -0.46 -2.69
CA GLY A 103 4.48 -0.62 -2.58
C GLY A 103 4.06 -1.13 -1.23
N MET A 104 4.83 -2.04 -0.65
CA MET A 104 4.57 -2.52 0.71
C MET A 104 4.65 -1.36 1.73
N ASP A 105 5.54 -0.38 1.53
CA ASP A 105 5.57 0.83 2.37
C ASP A 105 4.30 1.64 2.16
N LEU A 106 3.85 1.80 0.91
CA LEU A 106 2.63 2.53 0.55
C LEU A 106 1.36 1.88 1.10
N VAL A 107 1.27 0.54 1.10
CA VAL A 107 0.17 -0.22 1.71
C VAL A 107 0.06 0.13 3.19
N ARG A 108 1.18 0.06 3.92
CA ARG A 108 1.18 0.38 5.35
C ARG A 108 0.88 1.85 5.61
N LEU A 109 1.49 2.77 4.87
CA LEU A 109 1.23 4.20 5.00
C LEU A 109 -0.23 4.54 4.68
N GLY A 110 -0.84 3.91 3.68
CA GLY A 110 -2.26 4.08 3.35
C GLY A 110 -3.17 3.60 4.48
N LEU A 111 -2.91 2.40 5.02
CA LEU A 111 -3.67 1.84 6.14
C LEU A 111 -3.54 2.66 7.42
N GLU A 112 -2.34 3.09 7.77
CA GLU A 112 -2.10 3.87 8.99
C GLU A 112 -2.70 5.29 8.90
N ARG A 113 -2.98 5.82 7.71
CA ARG A 113 -3.33 7.24 7.54
C ARG A 113 -4.72 7.50 6.93
N GLY A 114 -5.36 6.48 6.36
CA GLY A 114 -6.63 6.62 5.64
C GLY A 114 -7.82 6.07 6.40
N GLU A 115 -8.84 6.90 6.61
CA GLU A 115 -10.11 6.50 7.25
C GLU A 115 -11.09 5.79 6.29
N THR A 116 -10.85 5.90 4.98
CA THR A 116 -11.66 5.26 3.91
C THR A 116 -10.74 4.79 2.80
N ALA A 117 -11.20 3.87 1.96
CA ALA A 117 -10.47 3.40 0.78
C ALA A 117 -10.08 4.57 -0.16
N PHE A 118 -10.96 5.56 -0.32
CA PHE A 118 -10.67 6.75 -1.12
C PHE A 118 -9.63 7.67 -0.47
N ALA A 119 -9.69 7.87 0.85
CA ALA A 119 -8.68 8.65 1.56
C ALA A 119 -7.30 7.97 1.49
N ALA A 120 -7.25 6.66 1.71
CA ALA A 120 -6.04 5.87 1.59
C ALA A 120 -5.44 5.93 0.17
N LEU A 121 -6.27 5.84 -0.87
CA LEU A 121 -5.87 6.08 -2.26
C LEU A 121 -5.18 7.45 -2.41
N GLN A 122 -5.83 8.52 -1.95
CA GLN A 122 -5.32 9.87 -2.13
C GLN A 122 -3.97 10.08 -1.42
N ILE A 123 -3.82 9.50 -0.23
CA ILE A 123 -2.57 9.49 0.53
C ILE A 123 -1.46 8.79 -0.26
N ILE A 124 -1.74 7.62 -0.83
CA ILE A 124 -0.77 6.88 -1.63
C ILE A 124 -0.36 7.69 -2.88
N ILE A 125 -1.33 8.30 -3.58
CA ILE A 125 -1.06 9.17 -4.73
C ILE A 125 -0.11 10.32 -4.35
N ASP A 126 -0.36 10.98 -3.21
CA ASP A 126 0.44 12.13 -2.80
C ASP A 126 1.85 11.72 -2.34
N LEU A 127 1.98 10.57 -1.67
CA LEU A 127 3.26 9.97 -1.33
C LEU A 127 4.07 9.63 -2.58
N LEU A 128 3.45 9.07 -3.61
CA LEU A 128 4.12 8.77 -4.88
C LEU A 128 4.58 10.04 -5.59
N LYS A 129 3.74 11.07 -5.67
CA LYS A 129 4.11 12.35 -6.28
C LYS A 129 5.31 12.97 -5.58
N GLN A 130 5.37 12.86 -4.25
CA GLN A 130 6.41 13.49 -3.44
C GLN A 130 7.71 12.68 -3.38
N TYR A 131 7.62 11.36 -3.19
CA TYR A 131 8.76 10.50 -2.86
C TYR A 131 9.11 9.49 -3.95
N GLY A 132 8.25 9.34 -4.96
CA GLY A 132 8.41 8.34 -6.01
C GLY A 132 8.27 6.90 -5.50
N GLN A 133 8.53 5.96 -6.40
CA GLN A 133 8.52 4.53 -6.12
C GLN A 133 9.78 3.88 -6.69
N GLY A 134 10.41 3.02 -5.89
CA GLY A 134 11.62 2.31 -6.31
C GLY A 134 12.35 1.64 -5.17
N GLY A 135 13.32 0.79 -5.51
CA GLY A 135 14.12 0.04 -4.55
C GLY A 135 13.97 -1.48 -4.66
N ASN A 136 14.83 -2.22 -3.95
CA ASN A 136 14.86 -3.68 -4.00
C ASN A 136 13.71 -4.28 -3.18
N CYS A 137 12.91 -5.14 -3.79
CA CYS A 137 11.76 -5.74 -3.11
C CYS A 137 12.07 -7.13 -2.52
N ALA A 138 13.34 -7.56 -2.46
CA ALA A 138 13.77 -8.81 -1.83
C ALA A 138 15.00 -8.60 -0.92
N GLU A 139 15.15 -9.45 0.10
CA GLU A 139 16.21 -9.32 1.12
C GLU A 139 17.59 -9.80 0.64
N HIS A 140 17.62 -10.91 -0.10
CA HIS A 140 18.87 -11.65 -0.39
C HIS A 140 19.26 -11.68 -1.87
N PHE A 141 18.44 -11.10 -2.75
CA PHE A 141 18.71 -11.02 -4.17
C PHE A 141 18.05 -9.78 -4.77
N SER A 142 18.44 -9.42 -5.99
CA SER A 142 17.85 -8.30 -6.71
C SER A 142 16.50 -8.72 -7.28
N PHE A 143 15.43 -8.12 -6.75
CA PHE A 143 14.07 -8.28 -7.23
C PHE A 143 13.39 -6.92 -7.18
N THR A 144 13.48 -6.17 -8.27
CA THR A 144 12.83 -4.85 -8.40
C THR A 144 11.60 -5.01 -9.27
N TYR A 145 10.47 -4.49 -8.79
CA TYR A 145 9.26 -4.39 -9.58
C TYR A 145 8.54 -3.09 -9.20
N HIS A 146 7.65 -2.65 -10.08
CA HIS A 146 6.72 -1.60 -9.72
C HIS A 146 5.60 -2.24 -8.93
N ASN A 147 5.41 -1.73 -7.73
CA ASN A 147 4.18 -2.05 -7.05
C ASN A 147 3.08 -1.24 -7.70
N ALA A 148 1.87 -1.76 -7.60
CA ALA A 148 0.72 -1.26 -8.30
C ALA A 148 0.26 0.15 -7.87
N SER A 149 1.09 0.93 -7.20
CA SER A 149 0.95 2.38 -7.12
C SER A 149 1.10 3.09 -8.48
N ASP A 150 1.70 2.43 -9.48
CA ASP A 150 1.66 2.90 -10.86
C ASP A 150 0.42 2.40 -11.63
N GLU A 151 -0.32 1.36 -11.20
CA GLU A 151 -1.54 0.88 -11.89
C GLU A 151 -2.64 0.14 -11.07
N LEU A 152 -2.43 -0.40 -9.85
CA LEU A 152 -3.46 -1.03 -8.98
C LEU A 152 -3.14 -1.43 -7.48
N CYS A 153 -3.14 -0.57 -6.43
CA CYS A 153 -3.45 -1.12 -5.07
C CYS A 153 -4.97 -1.30 -4.95
N LEU A 154 -5.43 -2.45 -4.44
CA LEU A 154 -6.85 -2.62 -4.12
C LEU A 154 -7.09 -2.13 -2.69
N ALA A 155 -7.84 -1.05 -2.56
CA ALA A 155 -8.37 -0.59 -1.28
C ALA A 155 -9.89 -0.82 -1.23
N VAL A 156 -10.39 -1.35 -0.11
CA VAL A 156 -11.82 -1.67 0.07
C VAL A 156 -12.27 -1.25 1.47
N ASP A 157 -13.46 -0.66 1.57
CA ASP A 157 -14.12 -0.41 2.84
C ASP A 157 -14.99 -1.62 3.25
N LEU A 158 -14.77 -2.17 4.45
CA LEU A 158 -15.50 -3.34 4.96
C LEU A 158 -16.90 -3.01 5.49
N GLU A 159 -17.09 -1.78 5.99
CA GLU A 159 -18.31 -1.34 6.68
C GLU A 159 -19.16 -0.38 5.81
N ALA A 160 -18.63 0.12 4.70
CA ALA A 160 -19.34 1.02 3.78
C ALA A 160 -19.74 0.27 2.51
N PHE A 161 -21.00 0.40 2.10
CA PHE A 161 -21.54 -0.12 0.83
C PHE A 161 -20.90 0.47 -0.45
N SER A 162 -19.78 1.18 -0.32
CA SER A 162 -19.18 1.99 -1.37
C SER A 162 -17.69 1.71 -1.52
N GLY A 163 -17.35 0.95 -2.58
CA GLY A 163 -16.14 1.19 -3.35
C GLY A 163 -14.99 0.21 -3.12
N VAL A 164 -14.76 -0.64 -4.11
CA VAL A 164 -13.40 -1.08 -4.44
C VAL A 164 -12.74 0.09 -5.16
N VAL A 165 -11.65 0.59 -4.62
CA VAL A 165 -10.88 1.68 -5.22
C VAL A 165 -9.59 1.10 -5.81
N LEU A 166 -9.40 1.37 -7.10
CA LEU A 166 -8.23 1.00 -7.87
C LEU A 166 -7.36 2.26 -8.04
N ILE A 167 -6.07 2.20 -7.67
CA ILE A 167 -5.15 3.34 -7.82
C ILE A 167 -4.74 3.49 -9.29
N PRO A 168 -5.12 4.57 -10.00
CA PRO A 168 -4.68 4.78 -11.37
C PRO A 168 -3.28 5.40 -11.45
N SER A 169 -2.60 5.17 -12.57
CA SER A 169 -1.26 5.67 -12.88
C SER A 169 -1.06 7.16 -12.65
N VAL A 170 -0.02 7.52 -11.90
CA VAL A 170 0.50 8.89 -11.80
C VAL A 170 1.55 9.10 -12.89
N SER A 171 1.13 9.44 -14.12
CA SER A 171 2.10 9.84 -15.14
C SER A 171 2.80 11.14 -14.72
N GLN A 172 4.10 11.10 -14.41
CA GLN A 172 4.93 12.30 -14.30
C GLN A 172 5.15 12.91 -15.70
N SER A 173 4.16 13.65 -16.22
CA SER A 173 4.28 14.45 -17.44
C SER A 173 4.20 15.96 -17.14
N SER A 174 4.99 16.44 -16.18
CA SER A 174 5.33 17.86 -16.12
C SER A 174 6.59 18.14 -16.93
N LYS A 175 6.45 18.26 -18.26
CA LYS A 175 7.42 18.95 -19.11
C LYS A 175 6.70 19.99 -19.99
N GLN A 176 6.87 21.24 -19.58
CA GLN A 176 6.92 22.46 -20.40
C GLN A 176 5.80 22.66 -21.44
N CYS A 177 4.78 23.41 -21.06
CA CYS A 177 4.13 24.32 -22.00
C CYS A 177 5.12 25.48 -22.26
N VAL A 178 6.00 25.31 -23.24
CA VAL A 178 6.65 26.43 -23.92
C VAL A 178 5.65 26.96 -24.95
N GLN A 179 5.38 28.26 -24.88
CA GLN A 179 4.57 29.01 -25.84
C GLN A 179 5.17 28.94 -27.26
#